data_AF-A0A967XBU8-F1
#
_entry.id   AF-A0A967XBU8-F1
#
_cell.length_a   1.000
_cell.length_b   1.000
_cell.length_c   1.000
_cell.angle_alpha   90.00
_cell.angle_beta   90.00
_cell.angle_gamma   90.00
#
_symmetry.space_group_name_H-M   'P 1'
#
loop_
_entity.id
_entity.type
_entity.pdbx_description
1 polymer ?
#
loop_
_entity_poly.entity_id
_entity_poly.type
_entity_poly.pdbx_seq_one_letter_code
_entity_poly.pdbx_strand_id
1 'polypeptide(L)'
;MGDPRFVALESYVEYPQDEMRQRARAFRDDSVRRRTVRDFSDRPVPMDVIRDCLESAGSAPSGANMQPWHFSVVTDPDTKHRIRVAAEEEERHFYEHRASDEWLAALEPLGTDSNKPFLEIAPVLIAIFQQKYGFLPDGRKVKHYYPGESVGLATGIL
;
A
#
# COMPACT_ATOMS: atom_id res chain seq x y z
N MET A 1 13.14 19.88 -26.21
CA MET A 1 12.23 19.88 -25.04
C MET A 1 11.73 21.30 -24.91
N GLY A 2 10.41 21.50 -24.84
CA GLY A 2 9.87 22.83 -24.53
C GLY A 2 10.17 23.18 -23.08
N ASP A 3 10.24 24.48 -22.77
CA ASP A 3 10.44 24.93 -21.40
C ASP A 3 9.30 24.44 -20.49
N PRO A 4 9.61 24.03 -19.25
CA PRO A 4 8.58 23.64 -18.31
C PRO A 4 7.63 24.81 -18.05
N ARG A 5 6.32 24.55 -18.15
CA ARG A 5 5.28 25.52 -17.79
C ARG A 5 4.96 25.39 -16.30
N PHE A 6 5.27 26.43 -15.54
CA PHE A 6 4.86 26.55 -14.15
C PHE A 6 3.50 27.23 -14.04
N VAL A 7 2.68 26.81 -13.08
CA VAL A 7 1.35 27.37 -12.79
C VAL A 7 1.25 27.68 -11.29
N ALA A 8 0.38 28.64 -10.94
CA ALA A 8 0.11 28.96 -9.55
C ALA A 8 -0.64 27.81 -8.84
N LEU A 9 -0.38 27.61 -7.55
CA LEU A 9 -1.10 26.62 -6.73
C LEU A 9 -2.43 27.20 -6.24
N GLU A 10 -3.47 27.09 -7.06
CA GLU A 10 -4.79 27.67 -6.79
C GLU A 10 -5.61 26.88 -5.74
N SER A 11 -5.23 25.62 -5.48
CA SER A 11 -5.91 24.75 -4.51
C SER A 11 -5.41 24.90 -3.07
N TYR A 12 -4.54 25.87 -2.78
CA TYR A 12 -4.06 26.11 -1.42
C TYR A 12 -5.19 26.69 -0.56
N VAL A 13 -5.39 26.10 0.62
CA VAL A 13 -6.37 26.57 1.61
C VAL A 13 -5.62 26.96 2.87
N GLU A 14 -5.67 28.24 3.23
CA GLU A 14 -5.17 28.74 4.50
C GLU A 14 -6.27 28.64 5.56
N TYR A 15 -5.91 28.08 6.72
CA TYR A 15 -6.82 27.94 7.85
C TYR A 15 -6.38 28.84 9.01
N PRO A 16 -7.31 29.38 9.83
CA PRO A 16 -6.97 30.01 11.09
C PRO A 16 -6.17 29.05 11.99
N GLN A 17 -5.23 29.57 12.77
CA GLN A 17 -4.31 28.74 13.58
C GLN A 17 -5.04 27.78 14.53
N ASP A 18 -6.16 28.19 15.12
CA ASP A 18 -6.93 27.34 16.02
C ASP A 18 -7.58 26.17 15.27
N GLU A 19 -8.06 26.39 14.05
CA GLU A 19 -8.56 25.34 13.18
C GLU A 19 -7.42 24.40 12.73
N MET A 20 -6.25 24.94 12.38
CA MET A 20 -5.07 24.11 12.06
C MET A 20 -4.73 23.14 13.20
N ARG A 21 -4.72 23.65 14.45
CA ARG A 21 -4.45 22.85 15.65
C ARG A 21 -5.51 21.77 15.85
N GLN A 22 -6.78 22.10 15.63
CA GLN A 22 -7.89 21.15 15.76
C GLN A 22 -7.77 20.03 14.72
N ARG A 23 -7.58 20.37 13.44
CA ARG A 23 -7.45 19.40 12.34
C ARG A 23 -6.25 18.48 12.54
N ALA A 24 -5.10 19.03 12.96
CA ALA A 24 -3.89 18.24 13.23
C ALA A 24 -4.10 17.24 14.38
N ARG A 25 -4.82 17.63 15.44
CA ARG A 25 -5.16 16.73 16.55
C ARG A 25 -6.12 15.64 16.10
N ALA A 26 -7.17 15.98 15.35
CA ALA A 26 -8.12 15.01 14.83
C ALA A 26 -7.42 13.96 13.94
N PHE A 27 -6.59 14.41 12.99
CA PHE A 27 -5.84 13.51 12.12
C PHE A 27 -4.88 12.60 12.91
N ARG A 28 -4.16 13.17 13.89
CA ARG A 28 -3.29 12.38 14.78
C ARG A 28 -4.12 11.32 15.52
N ASP A 29 -5.25 11.71 16.10
CA ASP A 29 -6.08 10.82 16.91
C ASP A 29 -6.68 9.69 16.07
N ASP A 30 -7.06 9.95 14.81
CA ASP A 30 -7.47 8.90 13.87
C ASP A 30 -6.29 7.99 13.46
N SER A 31 -5.12 8.57 13.20
CA SER A 31 -3.93 7.82 12.80
C SER A 31 -3.44 6.85 13.88
N VAL A 32 -3.45 7.26 15.16
CA VAL A 32 -3.00 6.42 16.27
C VAL A 32 -3.98 5.30 16.61
N ARG A 33 -5.25 5.41 16.19
CA ARG A 33 -6.23 4.33 16.35
C ARG A 33 -5.97 3.15 15.42
N ARG A 34 -5.23 3.35 14.32
CA ARG A 34 -4.94 2.30 13.35
C ARG A 34 -4.11 1.17 13.99
N ARG A 35 -4.55 -0.07 13.78
CA ARG A 35 -3.81 -1.28 14.14
C ARG A 35 -3.76 -2.22 12.93
N THR A 36 -2.70 -3.01 12.85
CA THR A 36 -2.65 -4.13 11.91
C THR A 36 -3.57 -5.23 12.43
N VAL A 37 -4.62 -5.55 11.67
CA VAL A 37 -5.62 -6.58 11.99
C VAL A 37 -5.32 -7.80 11.11
N ARG A 38 -5.48 -9.01 11.65
CA ARG A 38 -5.26 -10.29 10.95
C ARG A 38 -6.50 -11.18 10.90
N ASP A 39 -7.56 -10.81 11.60
CA ASP A 39 -8.85 -11.49 11.61
C ASP A 39 -9.89 -10.58 10.95
N PHE A 40 -10.29 -10.93 9.73
CA PHE A 40 -11.21 -10.13 8.92
C PHE A 40 -12.61 -10.72 8.90
N SER A 41 -13.61 -9.87 8.66
CA SER A 41 -14.94 -10.30 8.24
C SER A 41 -14.99 -10.45 6.72
N ASP A 42 -15.82 -11.36 6.24
CA ASP A 42 -16.19 -11.55 4.84
C ASP A 42 -17.26 -10.55 4.34
N ARG A 43 -17.67 -9.60 5.19
CA ARG A 43 -18.67 -8.59 4.85
C ARG A 43 -18.21 -7.80 3.62
N PRO A 44 -19.03 -7.70 2.55
CA PRO A 44 -18.69 -6.93 1.36
C PRO A 44 -18.36 -5.47 1.68
N VAL A 45 -17.37 -4.93 0.98
CA VAL A 45 -17.00 -3.51 1.03
C VAL A 45 -17.36 -2.86 -0.30
N PRO A 46 -18.01 -1.68 -0.31
CA PRO A 46 -18.29 -0.94 -1.54
C PRO A 46 -17.01 -0.64 -2.35
N MET A 47 -17.05 -0.88 -3.66
CA MET A 47 -15.87 -0.74 -4.52
C MET A 47 -15.45 0.70 -4.78
N ASP A 48 -16.36 1.65 -4.63
CA ASP A 48 -16.07 3.09 -4.63
C ASP A 48 -15.21 3.50 -3.44
N VAL A 49 -15.47 2.95 -2.24
CA VAL A 49 -14.59 3.17 -1.07
C VAL A 49 -13.17 2.67 -1.36
N ILE A 50 -13.01 1.49 -1.95
CA ILE A 50 -11.69 0.97 -2.33
C ILE A 50 -11.02 1.87 -3.37
N ARG A 51 -11.78 2.39 -4.34
CA ARG A 51 -11.29 3.32 -5.36
C ARG A 51 -10.78 4.61 -4.72
N ASP A 52 -11.54 5.23 -3.84
CA ASP A 52 -11.16 6.50 -3.18
C ASP A 52 -9.87 6.33 -2.34
N CYS A 53 -9.71 5.19 -1.65
CA CYS A 53 -8.48 4.85 -0.96
C CYS A 53 -7.28 4.75 -1.92
N LEU A 54 -7.46 4.10 -3.08
CA LEU A 54 -6.39 3.97 -4.08
C LEU A 54 -6.07 5.29 -4.78
N GLU A 55 -7.06 6.14 -5.03
CA GLU A 55 -6.86 7.49 -5.59
C GLU A 55 -6.10 8.39 -4.61
N SER A 56 -6.38 8.24 -3.31
CA SER A 56 -5.61 8.89 -2.25
C SER A 56 -4.14 8.40 -2.24
N ALA A 57 -3.92 7.08 -2.31
CA ALA A 57 -2.57 6.51 -2.40
C ALA A 57 -1.80 7.01 -3.62
N GLY A 58 -2.49 7.13 -4.76
CA GLY A 58 -1.95 7.65 -6.02
C GLY A 58 -1.54 9.12 -5.98
N SER A 59 -1.98 9.90 -4.98
CA SER A 59 -1.57 11.29 -4.81
C SER A 59 -0.20 11.44 -4.13
N ALA A 60 0.47 10.35 -3.76
CA ALA A 60 1.79 10.40 -3.16
C ALA A 60 2.83 11.08 -4.09
N PRO A 61 3.83 11.76 -3.52
CA PRO A 61 4.95 12.24 -4.31
C PRO A 61 5.79 11.05 -4.81
N SER A 62 6.45 11.24 -5.95
CA SER A 62 7.35 10.23 -6.51
C SER A 62 8.56 10.86 -7.19
N GLY A 63 9.68 10.14 -7.20
CA GLY A 63 10.90 10.58 -7.87
C GLY A 63 10.62 10.95 -9.33
N ALA A 64 10.89 12.20 -9.70
CA ALA A 64 10.60 12.75 -11.03
C ALA A 64 9.14 12.57 -11.50
N ASN A 65 8.18 12.51 -10.57
CA ASN A 65 6.74 12.34 -10.84
C ASN A 65 6.39 11.06 -11.66
N MET A 66 7.18 9.99 -11.48
CA MET A 66 7.07 8.77 -12.28
C MET A 66 5.95 7.82 -11.82
N GLN A 67 5.40 8.01 -10.62
CA GLN A 67 4.30 7.22 -10.06
C GLN A 67 4.51 5.70 -10.21
N PRO A 68 5.60 5.15 -9.66
CA PRO A 68 6.10 3.82 -9.98
C PRO A 68 5.34 2.68 -9.27
N TRP A 69 4.03 2.81 -9.09
CA TRP A 69 3.17 1.84 -8.40
C TRP A 69 2.15 1.23 -9.35
N HIS A 70 1.79 -0.02 -9.06
CA HIS A 70 0.61 -0.66 -9.62
C HIS A 70 -0.16 -1.35 -8.49
N PHE A 71 -1.40 -0.94 -8.29
CA PHE A 71 -2.31 -1.52 -7.31
C PHE A 71 -3.23 -2.52 -8.01
N SER A 72 -3.08 -3.81 -7.69
CA SER A 72 -3.96 -4.85 -8.19
C SER A 72 -4.99 -5.21 -7.12
N VAL A 73 -6.26 -4.97 -7.44
CA VAL A 73 -7.40 -5.28 -6.56
C VAL A 73 -7.90 -6.67 -6.91
N VAL A 74 -7.85 -7.58 -5.93
CA VAL A 74 -8.25 -8.98 -6.10
C VAL A 74 -9.48 -9.27 -5.26
N THR A 75 -10.59 -9.55 -5.94
CA THR A 75 -11.87 -9.95 -5.32
C THR A 75 -12.31 -11.35 -5.73
N ASP A 76 -11.77 -11.87 -6.84
CA ASP A 76 -12.05 -13.22 -7.35
C ASP A 76 -11.66 -14.32 -6.34
N PRO A 77 -12.60 -15.15 -5.87
CA PRO A 77 -12.33 -16.17 -4.85
C PRO A 77 -11.25 -17.16 -5.26
N ASP A 78 -11.25 -17.63 -6.51
CA ASP A 78 -10.28 -18.61 -7.00
C ASP A 78 -8.87 -18.03 -7.02
N THR A 79 -8.73 -16.77 -7.44
CA THR A 79 -7.45 -16.06 -7.41
C THR A 79 -6.97 -15.83 -5.98
N LYS A 80 -7.85 -15.44 -5.05
CA LYS A 80 -7.51 -15.32 -3.63
C LYS A 80 -7.06 -16.64 -3.03
N HIS A 81 -7.74 -17.75 -3.37
CA HIS A 81 -7.35 -19.09 -2.93
C HIS A 81 -5.94 -19.47 -3.42
N ARG A 82 -5.65 -19.26 -4.71
CA ARG A 82 -4.30 -19.51 -5.26
C ARG A 82 -3.23 -18.67 -4.55
N ILE A 83 -3.52 -17.41 -4.26
CA ILE A 83 -2.62 -16.53 -3.50
C ILE A 83 -2.37 -17.09 -2.11
N ARG A 84 -3.42 -17.52 -1.40
CA ARG A 84 -3.30 -18.11 -0.07
C ARG A 84 -2.42 -19.36 -0.08
N VAL A 85 -2.72 -20.32 -0.94
CA VAL A 85 -1.96 -21.58 -1.02
C VAL A 85 -0.47 -21.32 -1.24
N ALA A 86 -0.15 -20.44 -2.20
CA ALA A 86 1.24 -20.08 -2.48
C ALA A 86 1.92 -19.35 -1.31
N ALA A 87 1.20 -18.44 -0.63
CA ALA A 87 1.73 -17.73 0.52
C ALA A 87 2.00 -18.68 1.71
N GLU A 88 1.07 -19.58 2.02
CA GLU A 88 1.22 -20.54 3.13
C GLU A 88 2.34 -21.56 2.85
N GLU A 89 2.60 -21.91 1.58
CA GLU A 89 3.74 -22.75 1.18
C GLU A 89 5.08 -22.03 1.41
N GLU A 90 5.22 -20.79 0.95
CA GLU A 90 6.45 -19.99 1.14
C GLU A 90 6.72 -19.68 2.62
N GLU A 91 5.67 -19.44 3.40
CA GLU A 91 5.76 -19.20 4.84
C GLU A 91 6.22 -20.45 5.58
N ARG A 92 5.67 -21.65 5.27
CA ARG A 92 6.17 -22.92 5.82
C ARG A 92 7.67 -23.09 5.55
N HIS A 93 8.09 -22.88 4.31
CA HIS A 93 9.52 -22.96 3.96
C HIS A 93 10.35 -21.88 4.68
N PHE A 94 9.79 -20.69 4.93
CA PHE A 94 10.47 -19.61 5.65
C PHE A 94 10.71 -19.96 7.12
N TYR A 95 9.68 -20.42 7.84
CA TYR A 95 9.77 -20.81 9.24
C TYR A 95 10.66 -22.03 9.45
N GLU A 96 10.69 -22.98 8.51
CA GLU A 96 11.48 -24.20 8.64
C GLU A 96 12.96 -24.01 8.27
N HIS A 97 13.30 -23.11 7.34
CA HIS A 97 14.64 -23.10 6.73
C HIS A 97 15.30 -21.72 6.55
N ARG A 98 14.57 -20.60 6.67
CA ARG A 98 15.11 -19.27 6.28
C ARG A 98 15.07 -18.19 7.37
N ALA A 99 14.32 -18.39 8.45
CA ALA A 99 14.26 -17.41 9.53
C ALA A 99 15.45 -17.57 10.48
N SER A 100 16.16 -16.48 10.77
CA SER A 100 17.15 -16.47 11.86
C SER A 100 16.44 -16.49 13.22
N ASP A 101 17.12 -16.98 14.27
CA ASP A 101 16.58 -16.99 15.64
C ASP A 101 16.16 -15.58 16.10
N GLU A 102 16.94 -14.56 15.73
CA GLU A 102 16.61 -13.15 15.99
C GLU A 102 15.30 -12.73 15.33
N TRP A 103 15.08 -13.16 14.08
CA TRP A 103 13.87 -12.83 13.35
C TRP A 103 12.65 -13.56 13.93
N LEU A 104 12.79 -14.83 14.31
CA LEU A 104 11.73 -15.61 14.95
C LEU A 104 11.32 -14.98 16.30
N ALA A 105 12.30 -14.56 17.11
CA ALA A 105 12.05 -13.87 18.37
C ALA A 105 11.31 -12.54 18.16
N ALA A 106 11.59 -11.81 17.07
CA ALA A 106 10.87 -10.58 16.73
C ALA A 106 9.41 -10.82 16.31
N LEU A 107 9.11 -12.00 15.74
CA LEU A 107 7.75 -12.38 15.30
C LEU A 107 6.90 -12.99 16.42
N GLU A 108 7.52 -13.62 17.43
CA GLU A 108 6.83 -14.31 18.53
C GLU A 108 5.72 -13.46 19.18
N PRO A 109 5.93 -12.17 19.54
CA PRO A 109 4.88 -11.36 20.16
C PRO A 109 3.68 -11.09 19.25
N LEU A 110 3.83 -11.28 17.94
CA LEU A 110 2.77 -11.06 16.95
C LEU A 110 1.84 -12.26 16.81
N GLY A 111 2.23 -13.44 17.33
CA GLY A 111 1.44 -14.67 17.27
C GLY A 111 1.18 -15.15 15.84
N THR A 112 2.05 -14.80 14.89
CA THR A 112 1.89 -15.16 13.47
C THR A 112 2.43 -16.55 13.19
N ASP A 113 1.67 -17.35 12.46
CA ASP A 113 2.07 -18.65 11.95
C ASP A 113 2.04 -18.65 10.40
N SER A 114 2.16 -19.85 9.82
CA SER A 114 2.07 -20.04 8.37
C SER A 114 0.65 -20.02 7.83
N ASN A 115 -0.39 -20.08 8.67
CA ASN A 115 -1.78 -20.03 8.23
C ASN A 115 -2.16 -18.59 7.89
N LYS A 116 -2.77 -18.38 6.72
CA LYS A 116 -3.15 -17.05 6.23
C LYS A 116 -4.61 -17.01 5.79
N PRO A 117 -5.57 -17.42 6.65
CA PRO A 117 -6.98 -17.53 6.26
C PRO A 117 -7.58 -16.18 5.83
N PHE A 118 -7.05 -15.07 6.34
CA PHE A 118 -7.45 -13.72 5.93
C PHE A 118 -7.25 -13.44 4.44
N LEU A 119 -6.36 -14.15 3.75
CA LEU A 119 -6.17 -13.99 2.30
C LEU A 119 -7.41 -14.44 1.50
N GLU A 120 -8.27 -15.29 2.07
CA GLU A 120 -9.54 -15.67 1.45
C GLU A 120 -10.73 -14.96 2.09
N ILE A 121 -10.75 -14.88 3.43
CA ILE A 121 -11.87 -14.31 4.19
C ILE A 121 -12.05 -12.83 3.87
N ALA A 122 -10.96 -12.05 3.80
CA ALA A 122 -11.07 -10.64 3.47
C ALA A 122 -11.75 -10.46 2.10
N PRO A 123 -12.74 -9.56 1.97
CA PRO A 123 -13.51 -9.39 0.73
C PRO A 123 -12.63 -8.89 -0.42
N VAL A 124 -11.57 -8.13 -0.11
CA VAL A 124 -10.67 -7.50 -1.08
C VAL A 124 -9.23 -7.69 -0.62
N LEU A 125 -8.35 -8.12 -1.53
CA LEU A 125 -6.90 -7.99 -1.36
C LEU A 125 -6.39 -6.86 -2.27
N ILE A 126 -5.46 -6.06 -1.76
CA ILE A 126 -4.73 -5.06 -2.55
C ILE A 126 -3.27 -5.51 -2.62
N ALA A 127 -2.84 -5.96 -3.80
CA ALA A 127 -1.45 -6.29 -4.06
C ALA A 127 -0.74 -5.08 -4.68
N ILE A 128 0.32 -4.61 -4.01
CA ILE A 128 1.05 -3.39 -4.40
C ILE A 128 2.36 -3.80 -5.08
N PHE A 129 2.53 -3.36 -6.32
CA PHE A 129 3.72 -3.66 -7.11
C PHE A 129 4.56 -2.40 -7.33
N GLN A 130 5.85 -2.51 -7.04
CA GLN A 130 6.83 -1.50 -7.39
C GLN A 130 7.36 -1.73 -8.82
N GLN A 131 7.26 -0.69 -9.64
CA GLN A 131 7.85 -0.65 -10.97
C GLN A 131 9.27 -0.08 -10.89
N LYS A 132 10.30 -0.91 -11.11
CA LYS A 132 11.71 -0.44 -11.16
C LYS A 132 12.03 0.39 -12.42
N TYR A 133 11.22 0.25 -13.45
CA TYR A 133 11.32 0.94 -14.72
C TYR A 133 9.94 0.97 -15.40
N GLY A 134 9.78 1.88 -16.34
CA GLY A 134 8.64 1.96 -17.26
C GLY A 134 9.10 1.94 -18.72
N PHE A 135 8.15 2.08 -19.63
CA PHE A 135 8.40 2.20 -21.06
C PHE A 135 7.77 3.49 -21.60
N LEU A 136 8.51 4.22 -22.41
CA LEU A 136 7.99 5.37 -23.15
C LEU A 136 7.08 4.88 -24.31
N PRO A 137 6.25 5.76 -24.90
CA PRO A 137 5.42 5.40 -26.06
C PRO A 137 6.19 4.84 -27.25
N ASP A 138 7.48 5.16 -27.38
CA ASP A 138 8.38 4.62 -28.42
C ASP A 138 9.05 3.28 -28.05
N GLY A 139 8.65 2.67 -26.93
CA GLY A 139 9.16 1.40 -26.44
C GLY A 139 10.49 1.47 -25.69
N ARG A 140 11.11 2.66 -25.56
CA ARG A 140 12.35 2.79 -24.78
C ARG A 140 12.09 2.58 -23.29
N LYS A 141 12.93 1.75 -22.67
CA LYS A 141 12.93 1.50 -21.23
C LYS A 141 13.51 2.70 -20.47
N VAL A 142 12.78 3.18 -19.47
CA VAL A 142 13.21 4.29 -18.61
C VAL A 142 13.21 3.85 -17.16
N LYS A 143 14.31 4.12 -16.45
CA LYS A 143 14.45 3.79 -15.04
C LYS A 143 13.55 4.68 -14.18
N HIS A 144 12.93 4.10 -13.15
CA HIS A 144 12.29 4.87 -12.10
C HIS A 144 13.28 5.25 -11.00
N TYR A 145 13.20 6.48 -10.52
CA TYR A 145 14.08 7.01 -9.45
C TYR A 145 13.40 6.89 -8.09
N TYR A 146 14.13 6.38 -7.09
CA TYR A 146 13.61 6.12 -5.74
C TYR A 146 12.27 5.35 -5.72
N PRO A 147 12.15 4.23 -6.48
CA PRO A 147 10.87 3.57 -6.63
C PRO A 147 10.39 2.91 -5.33
N GLY A 148 11.30 2.44 -4.46
CA GLY A 148 10.93 1.85 -3.18
C GLY A 148 10.36 2.88 -2.21
N GLU A 149 11.02 4.02 -2.09
CA GLU A 149 10.57 5.14 -1.25
C GLU A 149 9.26 5.73 -1.77
N SER A 150 9.13 5.90 -3.09
CA SER A 150 7.92 6.41 -3.71
C SER A 150 6.71 5.50 -3.44
N VAL A 151 6.86 4.18 -3.65
CA VAL A 151 5.79 3.20 -3.37
C VAL A 151 5.50 3.07 -1.87
N GLY A 152 6.53 3.20 -1.03
CA GLY A 152 6.38 3.24 0.42
C GLY A 152 5.51 4.42 0.89
N LEU A 153 5.73 5.62 0.31
CA LEU A 153 4.89 6.80 0.59
C LEU A 153 3.45 6.60 0.13
N ALA A 154 3.24 6.07 -1.08
CA ALA A 154 1.91 5.73 -1.58
C ALA A 154 1.17 4.74 -0.68
N THR A 155 1.87 3.70 -0.21
CA THR A 155 1.34 2.70 0.72
C THR A 155 1.08 3.28 2.12
N GLY A 156 1.80 4.32 2.54
CA GLY A 156 1.56 5.00 3.81
C GLY A 156 0.35 5.93 3.81
N ILE A 157 -0.07 6.41 2.63
CA ILE A 157 -1.32 7.17 2.46
C ILE A 157 -2.53 6.23 2.38
N LEU A 158 -2.35 5.02 1.83
CA LEU A 158 -3.35 3.96 1.75
C LEU A 158 -3.72 3.39 3.13
#